data_AF-A0A2S9IJN9-F1
#
_entry.id   AF-A0A2S9IJN9-F1
#
_cell.length_a   1.000
_cell.length_b   1.000
_cell.length_c   1.000
_cell.angle_alpha   90.00
_cell.angle_beta   90.00
_cell.angle_gamma   90.00
#
_symmetry.space_group_name_H-M   'P 1'
#
loop_
_entity.id
_entity.type
_entity.pdbx_description
1 polymer ?
#
loop_
_entity_poly.entity_id
_entity_poly.type
_entity_poly.pdbx_seq_one_letter_code
_entity_poly.pdbx_strand_id
1 'polypeptide(L)'
;MSGKALLDQFGSLEDPRQSWKVLYPLAEILLCVLCATMAGADDFVEIERWARRKLDFLRRFLPFKQGIPSHDTLNDVINALPAQTFSDCFINWVDGMREDDPDIVAIDGKTSR
;
A
#
# COMPACT_ATOMS: atom_id res chain seq x y z
N MET A 1 7.31 19.86 -8.80
CA MET A 1 6.81 19.04 -7.69
C MET A 1 5.41 18.51 -7.98
N SER A 2 5.32 17.49 -8.83
CA SER A 2 4.12 16.66 -8.88
C SER A 2 4.60 15.21 -8.95
N GLY A 3 5.26 14.76 -7.89
CA GLY A 3 5.46 13.32 -7.69
C GLY A 3 4.08 12.68 -7.77
N LYS A 4 3.87 11.83 -8.77
CA LYS A 4 2.58 11.18 -9.03
C LYS A 4 2.11 10.54 -7.73
N ALA A 5 0.89 10.84 -7.29
CA ALA A 5 0.43 10.34 -6.01
C ALA A 5 0.42 8.81 -6.04
N LEU A 6 0.77 8.16 -4.94
CA LEU A 6 0.70 6.70 -4.78
C LEU A 6 -0.61 6.12 -5.32
N LEU A 7 -1.71 6.83 -5.05
CA LEU A 7 -3.06 6.47 -5.46
C LEU A 7 -3.24 6.48 -6.99
N ASP A 8 -2.53 7.35 -7.70
CA ASP A 8 -2.56 7.40 -9.17
C ASP A 8 -1.85 6.18 -9.77
N GLN A 9 -0.77 5.72 -9.13
CA GLN A 9 -0.04 4.52 -9.56
C GLN A 9 -0.85 3.25 -9.30
N PHE A 10 -1.49 3.16 -8.14
CA PHE A 10 -2.44 2.08 -7.85
C PHE A 10 -3.66 2.07 -8.77
N GLY A 11 -4.02 3.19 -9.39
CA GLY A 11 -5.07 3.24 -10.41
C GLY A 11 -4.76 2.40 -11.66
N SER A 12 -3.50 2.03 -11.89
CA SER A 12 -3.09 1.16 -12.99
C SER A 12 -3.18 -0.35 -12.67
N LEU A 13 -3.36 -0.72 -11.40
CA LEU A 13 -3.57 -2.11 -10.99
C LEU A 13 -5.00 -2.53 -11.30
N GLU A 14 -5.14 -3.57 -12.15
CA GLU A 14 -6.42 -4.22 -12.36
C GLU A 14 -6.84 -4.97 -11.09
N ASP A 15 -8.09 -4.77 -10.65
CA ASP A 15 -8.63 -5.47 -9.50
C ASP A 15 -9.04 -6.89 -9.92
N PRO A 16 -8.35 -7.95 -9.44
CA PRO A 16 -8.61 -9.33 -9.86
C PRO A 16 -9.93 -9.88 -9.30
N ARG A 17 -10.62 -9.11 -8.44
CA ARG A 17 -11.86 -9.54 -7.77
C ARG A 17 -13.07 -9.33 -8.67
N GLN A 18 -14.10 -10.13 -8.44
CA GLN A 18 -15.40 -9.95 -9.11
C GLN A 18 -16.05 -8.65 -8.64
N SER A 19 -16.29 -7.71 -9.56
CA SER A 19 -16.74 -6.35 -9.26
C SER A 19 -18.00 -6.27 -8.37
N TRP A 20 -18.96 -7.18 -8.54
CA TRP A 20 -20.18 -7.23 -7.72
C TRP A 20 -20.00 -7.78 -6.29
N LYS A 21 -18.81 -8.30 -5.97
CA LYS A 21 -18.43 -8.78 -4.64
C LYS A 21 -17.46 -7.82 -3.92
N VAL A 22 -17.14 -6.68 -4.52
CA VAL A 22 -16.21 -5.71 -3.95
C VAL A 22 -16.95 -4.80 -2.97
N LEU A 23 -16.72 -5.02 -1.67
CA LEU A 23 -17.19 -4.12 -0.60
C LEU A 23 -16.17 -3.01 -0.31
N TYR A 24 -14.89 -3.35 -0.32
CA TYR A 24 -13.77 -2.46 -0.03
C TYR A 24 -13.00 -2.15 -1.32
N PRO A 25 -12.95 -0.87 -1.76
CA PRO A 25 -12.16 -0.45 -2.92
C PRO A 25 -10.70 -0.91 -2.81
N LEU A 26 -10.11 -1.35 -3.92
CA LEU A 26 -8.73 -1.84 -3.93
C LEU A 26 -7.74 -0.77 -3.41
N ALA A 27 -7.92 0.48 -3.81
CA ALA A 27 -7.09 1.59 -3.35
C ALA A 27 -7.12 1.78 -1.82
N GLU A 28 -8.26 1.56 -1.17
CA GLU A 28 -8.38 1.65 0.29
C GLU A 28 -7.61 0.51 0.98
N ILE A 29 -7.67 -0.70 0.41
CA ILE A 29 -6.90 -1.86 0.89
C ILE A 29 -5.40 -1.61 0.75
N LEU A 30 -4.94 -1.17 -0.42
CA LEU A 30 -3.52 -0.93 -0.68
C LEU A 30 -2.94 0.18 0.19
N LEU A 31 -3.67 1.29 0.36
CA LEU A 31 -3.27 2.37 1.26
C LEU A 31 -3.17 1.88 2.72
N CYS A 32 -4.16 1.10 3.17
CA CYS A 32 -4.20 0.52 4.51
C CYS A 32 -2.96 -0.36 4.77
N VAL A 33 -2.70 -1.31 3.88
CA VAL A 33 -1.56 -2.23 3.99
C VAL A 33 -0.24 -1.46 4.00
N LEU A 34 -0.04 -0.54 3.06
CA LEU A 34 1.19 0.24 2.98
C LEU A 34 1.45 1.04 4.26
N CYS A 35 0.48 1.85 4.71
CA CYS A 35 0.69 2.72 5.87
C CYS A 35 0.91 1.91 7.16
N ALA A 36 0.24 0.76 7.29
CA ALA A 36 0.44 -0.13 8.42
C ALA A 36 1.83 -0.78 8.40
N THR A 37 2.28 -1.27 7.25
CA THR A 37 3.64 -1.84 7.08
C THR A 37 4.72 -0.79 7.36
N MET A 38 4.56 0.44 6.89
CA MET A 38 5.47 1.55 7.24
C MET A 38 5.47 1.89 8.73
N ALA A 39 4.37 1.62 9.44
CA ALA A 39 4.26 1.79 10.87
C ALA A 39 4.74 0.55 11.68
N GLY A 40 5.30 -0.45 11.01
CA GLY A 40 5.87 -1.66 11.64
C GLY A 40 4.86 -2.77 11.91
N ALA A 41 3.73 -2.82 11.18
CA ALA A 41 2.84 -3.97 11.21
C ALA A 41 3.37 -5.08 10.30
N ASP A 42 3.68 -6.25 10.88
CA ASP A 42 4.34 -7.35 10.18
C ASP A 42 3.38 -8.45 9.68
N ASP A 43 2.10 -8.40 10.07
CA ASP A 43 1.06 -9.33 9.62
C ASP A 43 -0.31 -8.66 9.45
N PHE A 44 -1.26 -9.36 8.82
CA PHE A 44 -2.58 -8.80 8.52
C PHE A 44 -3.44 -8.52 9.77
N VAL A 45 -3.18 -9.20 10.89
CA VAL A 45 -3.88 -8.96 12.16
C VAL A 45 -3.41 -7.63 12.76
N GLU A 46 -2.10 -7.37 12.74
CA GLU A 46 -1.53 -6.09 13.16
C GLU A 46 -1.91 -4.96 12.19
N ILE A 47 -1.98 -5.23 10.88
CA ILE A 47 -2.46 -4.25 9.89
C ILE A 47 -3.92 -3.85 10.19
N GLU A 48 -4.82 -4.82 10.37
CA GLU A 48 -6.21 -4.55 10.74
C GLU A 48 -6.27 -3.72 12.03
N ARG A 49 -5.52 -4.12 13.06
CA ARG A 49 -5.51 -3.45 14.35
C ARG A 49 -4.99 -2.01 14.25
N TRP A 50 -3.91 -1.80 13.51
CA TRP A 50 -3.34 -0.48 13.26
C TRP A 50 -4.34 0.41 12.50
N ALA A 51 -4.93 -0.12 11.44
CA ALA A 51 -5.85 0.63 10.59
C ALA A 51 -7.13 1.02 11.32
N ARG A 52 -7.66 0.15 12.19
CA ARG A 52 -8.79 0.49 13.08
C ARG A 52 -8.43 1.65 14.02
N ARG A 53 -7.22 1.68 14.56
CA ARG A 53 -6.73 2.78 15.43
C ARG A 53 -6.43 4.07 14.67
N LYS A 54 -6.13 3.97 13.37
CA LYS A 54 -5.73 5.08 12.50
C LYS A 54 -6.74 5.39 11.40
N LEU A 55 -8.00 4.98 11.57
CA LEU A 55 -9.05 5.19 10.56
C LEU A 55 -9.23 6.67 10.22
N ASP A 56 -9.22 7.57 11.20
CA ASP A 56 -9.33 9.01 10.95
C ASP A 56 -8.12 9.57 10.17
N PHE A 57 -6.94 8.99 10.37
CA PHE A 57 -5.76 9.33 9.58
C PHE A 57 -5.91 8.84 8.13
N LEU A 58 -6.34 7.60 7.92
CA LEU A 58 -6.59 7.01 6.61
C LEU A 58 -7.67 7.79 5.83
N ARG A 59 -8.69 8.28 6.55
CA ARG A 59 -9.79 9.10 6.00
C ARG A 59 -9.38 10.46 5.44
N ARG A 60 -8.16 10.91 5.72
CA ARG A 60 -7.58 12.11 5.10
C ARG A 60 -7.19 11.89 3.64
N PHE A 61 -7.06 10.65 3.21
CA PHE A 61 -6.60 10.27 1.87
C PHE A 61 -7.72 9.63 1.03
N LEU A 62 -8.50 8.71 1.62
CA LEU A 62 -9.60 8.01 0.95
C LEU A 62 -10.83 7.92 1.87
N PRO A 63 -12.06 7.65 1.35
CA PRO A 63 -13.27 7.72 2.17
C PRO A 63 -13.41 6.69 3.30
N PHE A 64 -12.99 5.44 3.10
CA PHE A 64 -13.20 4.32 4.02
C PHE A 64 -14.66 4.22 4.49
N LYS A 65 -15.61 4.24 3.54
CA LYS A 65 -17.06 4.25 3.82
C LYS A 65 -17.53 3.01 4.57
N GLN A 66 -16.94 1.85 4.24
CA GLN A 66 -17.25 0.56 4.86
C GLN A 66 -16.35 0.25 6.08
N GLY A 67 -15.49 1.20 6.48
CA GLY A 67 -14.52 1.00 7.56
C GLY A 67 -13.32 0.19 7.11
N ILE A 68 -12.76 -0.60 8.04
CA ILE A 68 -11.54 -1.37 7.83
C ILE A 68 -11.92 -2.84 7.54
N PRO A 69 -11.42 -3.43 6.44
CA PRO A 69 -11.58 -4.85 6.15
C PRO A 69 -10.96 -5.73 7.24
N SER A 70 -11.47 -6.96 7.42
CA SER A 70 -10.83 -7.94 8.31
C SER A 70 -9.45 -8.36 7.78
N HIS A 71 -8.60 -8.87 8.68
CA HIS A 71 -7.33 -9.48 8.29
C HIS A 71 -7.49 -10.58 7.24
N ASP A 72 -8.56 -11.39 7.30
CA ASP A 72 -8.88 -12.38 6.25
C ASP A 72 -9.13 -11.70 4.89
N THR A 73 -9.93 -10.64 4.87
CA THR A 73 -10.22 -9.90 3.62
C THR A 73 -8.95 -9.26 3.06
N LEU A 74 -8.11 -8.67 3.93
CA LEU A 74 -6.83 -8.10 3.54
C LEU A 74 -5.92 -9.17 2.92
N ASN A 75 -5.78 -10.31 3.59
CA ASN A 75 -4.98 -11.43 3.14
C ASN A 75 -5.45 -11.96 1.78
N ASP A 76 -6.76 -12.19 1.63
CA ASP A 76 -7.34 -12.72 0.39
C ASP A 76 -7.10 -11.78 -0.80
N VAL A 77 -7.29 -10.47 -0.59
CA VAL A 77 -7.12 -9.48 -1.66
C VAL A 77 -5.66 -9.35 -2.04
N ILE A 78 -4.74 -9.24 -1.07
CA ILE A 78 -3.31 -9.10 -1.36
C ILE A 78 -2.75 -10.35 -2.04
N ASN A 79 -3.16 -11.54 -1.62
CA ASN A 79 -2.72 -12.80 -2.26
C ASN A 79 -3.29 -12.97 -3.68
N ALA A 80 -4.42 -12.34 -4.00
CA ALA A 80 -4.99 -12.37 -5.34
C ALA A 80 -4.27 -11.43 -6.33
N LEU A 81 -3.51 -10.44 -5.85
CA LEU A 81 -2.83 -9.49 -6.71
C LEU A 81 -1.61 -10.13 -7.40
N PRO A 82 -1.37 -9.85 -8.69
CA PRO A 82 -0.13 -10.25 -9.36
C PRO A 82 1.08 -9.59 -8.68
N ALA A 83 1.92 -10.39 -8.03
CA ALA A 83 3.07 -9.92 -7.26
C ALA A 83 4.01 -9.02 -8.09
N GLN A 84 4.25 -9.37 -9.35
CA GLN A 84 5.11 -8.59 -10.25
C GLN A 84 4.53 -7.20 -10.52
N THR A 85 3.25 -7.12 -10.90
CA THR A 85 2.58 -5.84 -11.20
C THR A 85 2.51 -4.95 -9.96
N PHE A 86 2.27 -5.53 -8.79
CA PHE A 86 2.31 -4.78 -7.53
C PHE A 86 3.71 -4.22 -7.25
N SER A 87 4.75 -5.05 -7.40
CA SER A 87 6.15 -4.62 -7.23
C SER A 87 6.52 -3.51 -8.20
N ASP A 88 6.15 -3.63 -9.47
CA ASP A 88 6.45 -2.62 -10.50
C ASP A 88 5.74 -1.29 -10.19
N CYS A 89 4.47 -1.33 -9.77
CA CYS A 89 3.75 -0.13 -9.34
C CYS A 89 4.41 0.54 -8.14
N PHE A 90 4.88 -0.25 -7.18
CA PHE A 90 5.56 0.26 -5.99
C PHE A 90 6.91 0.90 -6.33
N ILE A 91 7.73 0.24 -7.15
CA ILE A 91 9.02 0.76 -7.61
C ILE A 91 8.82 2.07 -8.38
N ASN A 92 7.90 2.08 -9.34
CA ASN A 92 7.59 3.28 -10.14
C ASN A 92 7.11 4.45 -9.28
N TRP A 93 6.37 4.17 -8.20
CA TRP A 93 5.97 5.20 -7.24
C TRP A 93 7.17 5.76 -6.47
N VAL A 94 8.04 4.89 -5.94
CA VAL A 94 9.25 5.30 -5.22
C VAL A 94 10.18 6.09 -6.13
N ASP A 95 10.41 5.64 -7.37
CA ASP A 95 11.25 6.33 -8.33
C ASP A 95 10.67 7.71 -8.71
N GLY A 96 9.34 7.81 -8.83
CA GLY A 96 8.65 9.09 -9.04
C GLY A 96 8.78 10.07 -7.87
N MET A 97 9.16 9.61 -6.67
CA MET A 97 9.52 10.49 -5.55
C MET A 97 10.96 10.98 -5.62
N ARG A 98 11.83 10.31 -6.37
CA ARG A 98 13.27 10.61 -6.46
C ARG A 98 13.65 11.56 -7.60
N GLU A 99 12.72 11.98 -8.46
CA GLU A 99 13.01 12.78 -9.66
C GLU A 99 13.83 14.06 -9.40
N ASP A 100 13.77 14.62 -8.18
CA ASP A 100 14.49 15.85 -7.79
C ASP A 100 15.71 15.60 -6.86
N ASP A 101 15.98 14.35 -6.44
CA ASP A 101 17.04 14.03 -5.48
C ASP A 101 18.33 13.52 -6.16
N PRO A 102 19.53 13.91 -5.71
CA PRO A 102 20.78 13.35 -6.21
C PRO A 102 20.87 11.84 -5.93
N ASP A 103 21.57 11.10 -6.79
CA ASP A 103 21.88 9.68 -6.55
C ASP A 103 22.79 9.51 -5.33
N ILE A 104 22.17 9.48 -4.14
CA ILE A 104 22.84 9.22 -2.87
C ILE A 104 22.82 7.72 -2.62
N VAL A 105 24.00 7.10 -2.69
CA VAL A 105 24.20 5.72 -2.25
C VAL A 105 24.54 5.73 -0.76
N ALA A 106 23.62 5.25 0.08
CA ALA A 106 23.91 5.01 1.49
C ALA A 106 24.85 3.79 1.62
N ILE A 107 26.13 4.02 1.86
CA ILE A 107 27.06 2.96 2.24
C ILE A 107 26.87 2.66 3.74
N ASP A 108 25.93 1.77 4.04
CA ASP A 108 25.80 1.19 5.39
C ASP A 108 26.86 0.09 5.54
N GLY A 109 27.86 0.36 6.38
CA GLY A 109 28.99 -0.53 6.64
C GLY A 109 28.59 -1.73 7.48
N LYS A 110 27.80 -2.66 6.94
CA LYS A 110 27.73 -4.01 7.48
C LYS A 110 28.85 -4.84 6.86
N THR A 111 29.86 -5.14 7.68
CA THR A 111 31.01 -5.98 7.33
C THR A 111 30.54 -7.29 6.69
N SER A 112 30.81 -7.46 5.39
CA SER A 112 30.78 -8.76 4.73
C SER A 112 32.06 -9.50 5.13
N ARG A 113 31.92 -10.66 5.79
CA ARG A 113 33.00 -11.63 5.99
C ARG A 113 32.75 -12.84 5.10
#